data_AF-A0ABD2RH62-F1
#
_entry.id   AF-A0ABD2RH62-F1
#
_cell.length_a   1.000
_cell.length_b   1.000
_cell.length_c   1.000
_cell.angle_alpha   90.00
_cell.angle_beta   90.00
_cell.angle_gamma   90.00
#
_symmetry.space_group_name_H-M   'P 1'
#
loop_
_entity.id
_entity.type
_entity.pdbx_description
1 polymer ?
#
loop_
_entity_poly.entity_id
_entity_poly.type
_entity_poly.pdbx_seq_one_letter_code
_entity_poly.pdbx_strand_id
1 'polypeptide(L)'
;MFNVSTVDSVYALRRRELRQSINYFYNQAGSPVNVGEQMFLTVLNVITSMLWGGTVKGEERASLEAEFRYVVTEMAALCSIPNLSDFYPGLSWFDFQGVTKKMKVLAKRFDEIFESIIDQKQKLDRNGVGQESKDFLQVLLKLKDEADVKIPLTITEIKALLM
;
A
#
# COMPACT_ATOMS: atom_id res chain seq x y z
N MET A 1 -6.70 -14.91 -1.68
CA MET A 1 -6.01 -13.70 -1.14
C MET A 1 -6.26 -13.52 0.35
N PHE A 2 -7.52 -13.45 0.83
CA PHE A 2 -7.85 -13.30 2.26
C PHE A 2 -8.29 -14.62 2.92
N ASN A 3 -7.47 -15.67 2.84
CA ASN A 3 -7.71 -16.88 3.63
C ASN A 3 -6.92 -16.83 4.95
N VAL A 4 -7.33 -17.63 5.93
CA VAL A 4 -6.72 -17.65 7.27
C VAL A 4 -5.21 -17.90 7.19
N SER A 5 -4.77 -18.85 6.37
CA SER A 5 -3.35 -19.20 6.23
C SER A 5 -2.48 -18.06 5.67
N THR A 6 -3.00 -17.28 4.71
CA THR A 6 -2.31 -16.11 4.15
C THR A 6 -2.33 -14.94 5.13
N VAL A 7 -3.43 -14.74 5.84
CA VAL A 7 -3.53 -13.72 6.90
C VAL A 7 -2.60 -14.04 8.06
N ASP A 8 -2.40 -15.32 8.39
CA ASP A 8 -1.48 -15.78 9.44
C ASP A 8 -0.02 -15.72 9.01
N SER A 9 0.29 -15.90 7.72
CA SER A 9 1.67 -15.83 7.22
C SER A 9 2.31 -14.45 7.46
N VAL A 10 1.50 -13.38 7.44
CA VAL A 10 1.90 -11.99 7.71
C VAL A 10 1.73 -11.57 9.18
N TYR A 11 1.35 -12.48 10.09
CA TYR A 11 1.09 -12.16 11.50
C TYR A 11 2.28 -11.48 12.20
N ALA A 12 3.50 -11.94 11.92
CA ALA A 12 4.71 -11.39 12.51
C ALA A 12 4.92 -9.91 12.13
N LEU A 13 4.58 -9.53 10.88
CA LEU A 13 4.65 -8.16 10.38
C LEU A 13 3.63 -7.29 11.12
N ARG A 14 2.36 -7.70 11.18
CA ARG A 14 1.32 -6.97 11.94
C ARG A 14 1.69 -6.79 13.40
N ARG A 15 2.14 -7.87 14.05
CA ARG A 15 2.52 -7.87 15.47
C ARG A 15 3.69 -6.92 15.73
N ARG A 16 4.64 -6.80 14.80
CA ARG A 16 5.78 -5.88 14.90
C ARG A 16 5.31 -4.43 14.88
N GLU A 17 4.53 -4.04 13.88
CA GLU A 17 4.05 -2.66 13.74
C GLU A 17 3.15 -2.26 14.93
N LEU A 18 2.25 -3.14 15.38
CA LEU A 18 1.42 -2.90 16.57
C LEU A 18 2.25 -2.69 17.84
N ARG A 19 3.30 -3.50 18.05
CA ARG A 19 4.20 -3.33 19.20
C ARG A 19 4.93 -1.99 19.17
N GLN A 20 5.33 -1.53 17.98
CA GLN A 20 5.96 -0.22 17.83
C GLN A 20 5.00 0.91 18.21
N SER A 21 3.73 0.83 17.80
CA SER A 21 2.71 1.82 18.17
C SER A 21 2.40 1.80 19.67
N ILE A 22 2.30 0.62 20.29
CA ILE A 22 2.14 0.50 21.75
C ILE A 22 3.34 1.15 22.48
N ASN A 23 4.56 0.89 22.00
CA ASN A 23 5.77 1.48 22.58
C ASN A 23 5.78 3.01 22.42
N TYR A 24 5.31 3.53 21.29
CA TYR A 24 5.14 4.97 21.09
C TYR A 24 4.21 5.58 22.15
N PHE A 25 3.02 4.98 22.38
CA PHE A 25 2.10 5.48 23.39
C PHE A 25 2.68 5.40 24.81
N TYR A 26 3.38 4.31 25.12
CA TYR A 26 4.06 4.14 26.41
C TYR A 26 5.10 5.25 26.66
N ASN A 27 5.87 5.61 25.63
CA ASN A 27 6.88 6.67 25.71
C ASN A 27 6.29 8.09 25.77
N GLN A 28 5.01 8.25 25.46
CA GLN A 28 4.29 9.52 25.55
C GLN A 28 3.42 9.63 26.81
N ALA A 29 3.63 8.76 27.81
CA ALA A 29 2.89 8.79 29.06
C ALA A 29 3.02 10.17 29.74
N GLY A 30 1.88 10.80 30.02
CA GLY A 30 1.81 12.13 30.63
C GLY A 30 1.80 13.30 29.63
N SER A 31 1.93 13.04 28.33
CA SER A 31 1.87 14.05 27.28
C SER A 31 0.57 13.96 26.46
N PRO A 32 0.02 15.07 25.94
CA PRO A 32 -1.06 15.02 24.96
C PRO A 32 -0.61 14.31 23.68
N VAL A 33 -1.43 13.39 23.17
CA VAL A 33 -1.15 12.62 21.95
C VAL A 33 -2.33 12.70 21.00
N ASN A 34 -2.06 12.89 19.70
CA ASN A 34 -3.07 12.75 18.65
C ASN A 34 -3.27 11.26 18.31
N VAL A 35 -4.24 10.63 18.98
CA VAL A 35 -4.55 9.20 18.77
C VAL A 35 -5.01 8.92 17.33
N GLY A 36 -5.75 9.82 16.70
CA GLY A 36 -6.25 9.64 15.33
C GLY A 36 -5.11 9.54 14.32
N GLU A 37 -4.16 10.48 14.40
CA GLU A 37 -2.97 10.46 13.54
C GLU A 37 -2.09 9.22 13.80
N GLN A 38 -1.90 8.85 15.06
CA GLN A 38 -1.12 7.67 15.40
C GLN A 38 -1.77 6.37 14.95
N MET A 39 -3.10 6.23 15.09
CA MET A 39 -3.81 5.06 14.58
C MET A 39 -3.77 4.97 13.06
N PHE A 40 -3.93 6.11 12.36
CA PHE A 40 -3.76 6.16 10.90
C PHE A 40 -2.37 5.68 10.49
N LEU A 41 -1.33 6.17 11.17
CA LEU A 41 0.05 5.73 10.97
C LEU A 41 0.25 4.24 11.22
N THR A 42 -0.29 3.71 12.30
CA THR A 42 -0.22 2.28 12.64
C THR A 42 -0.84 1.43 11.53
N VAL A 43 -2.05 1.79 11.07
CA VAL A 43 -2.76 1.04 10.03
C VAL A 43 -1.98 1.10 8.72
N LEU A 44 -1.48 2.28 8.35
CA LEU A 44 -0.67 2.44 7.15
C LEU A 44 0.60 1.58 7.19
N ASN A 45 1.36 1.64 8.29
CA ASN A 45 2.57 0.83 8.47
C ASN A 45 2.26 -0.67 8.45
N VAL A 46 1.16 -1.08 9.06
CA VAL A 46 0.70 -2.48 9.01
C VAL A 46 0.44 -2.89 7.55
N ILE A 47 -0.29 -2.09 6.78
CA ILE A 47 -0.60 -2.40 5.38
C ILE A 47 0.69 -2.46 4.55
N THR A 48 1.53 -1.43 4.56
CA THR A 48 2.77 -1.39 3.76
C THR A 48 3.74 -2.51 4.13
N SER A 49 3.88 -2.79 5.43
CA SER A 49 4.70 -3.89 5.95
C SER A 49 4.19 -5.24 5.45
N MET A 50 2.88 -5.45 5.42
CA MET A 50 2.29 -6.68 4.86
C MET A 50 2.38 -6.76 3.33
N LEU A 51 2.36 -5.63 2.62
CA LEU A 51 2.44 -5.60 1.15
C LEU A 51 3.85 -5.89 0.63
N TRP A 52 4.87 -5.24 1.20
CA TRP A 52 6.24 -5.31 0.69
C TRP A 52 7.33 -5.22 1.77
N GLY A 53 7.00 -5.39 3.04
CA GLY A 53 7.95 -5.26 4.15
C GLY A 53 9.10 -6.27 4.15
N GLY A 54 9.01 -7.33 3.34
CA GLY A 54 10.11 -8.27 3.07
C GLY A 54 10.95 -7.93 1.83
N THR A 55 10.43 -7.06 0.95
CA THR A 55 11.01 -6.74 -0.36
C THR A 55 11.97 -5.54 -0.28
N VAL A 56 11.56 -4.45 0.39
CA VAL A 56 12.32 -3.20 0.47
C VAL A 56 13.02 -3.08 1.82
N LYS A 57 14.32 -2.73 1.85
CA LYS A 57 15.15 -2.67 3.08
C LYS A 57 15.94 -1.36 3.15
N GLY A 58 16.34 -0.96 4.36
CA GLY A 58 17.25 0.16 4.59
C GLY A 58 16.62 1.54 4.31
N GLU A 59 17.45 2.51 3.91
CA GLU A 59 17.03 3.90 3.65
C GLU A 59 16.01 4.02 2.51
N GLU A 60 16.11 3.15 1.51
CA GLU A 60 15.16 3.07 0.41
C GLU A 60 13.73 2.79 0.90
N ARG A 61 13.60 1.94 1.93
CA ARG A 61 12.31 1.65 2.56
C ARG A 61 11.71 2.90 3.21
N ALA A 62 12.51 3.68 3.92
CA ALA A 62 12.04 4.87 4.62
C ALA A 62 11.57 5.95 3.63
N SER A 63 12.31 6.16 2.53
CA SER A 63 11.92 7.09 1.47
C SER A 63 10.61 6.65 0.79
N LEU A 64 10.51 5.37 0.46
CA LEU A 64 9.34 4.80 -0.20
C LEU A 64 8.09 4.84 0.70
N GLU A 65 8.24 4.51 1.99
CA GLU A 65 7.15 4.61 2.98
C GLU A 65 6.67 6.05 3.15
N ALA A 66 7.59 7.03 3.15
CA ALA A 66 7.23 8.45 3.23
C ALA A 66 6.48 8.92 1.98
N GLU A 67 6.94 8.54 0.79
CA GLU A 67 6.27 8.87 -0.47
C GLU A 67 4.89 8.21 -0.56
N PHE A 68 4.79 6.92 -0.22
CA PHE A 68 3.52 6.20 -0.18
C PHE A 68 2.53 6.84 0.80
N ARG A 69 3.00 7.21 2.00
CA ARG A 69 2.19 7.92 2.99
C ARG A 69 1.65 9.22 2.43
N TYR A 70 2.49 10.01 1.77
CA TYR A 70 2.06 11.26 1.14
C TYR A 70 0.97 11.01 0.09
N VAL A 71 1.20 10.07 -0.84
CA VAL A 71 0.26 9.78 -1.92
C VAL A 71 -1.08 9.29 -1.39
N VAL A 72 -1.10 8.33 -0.46
CA VAL A 72 -2.33 7.79 0.13
C VAL A 72 -3.10 8.85 0.91
N THR A 73 -2.41 9.71 1.65
CA THR A 73 -3.05 10.79 2.41
C THR A 73 -3.72 11.80 1.48
N GLU A 74 -3.05 12.20 0.40
CA GLU A 74 -3.60 13.12 -0.60
C GLU A 74 -4.76 12.49 -1.37
N MET A 75 -4.68 11.20 -1.72
CA MET A 75 -5.78 10.47 -2.35
C MET A 75 -7.01 10.41 -1.43
N ALA A 76 -6.82 10.07 -0.16
CA ALA A 76 -7.89 10.04 0.83
C ALA A 76 -8.54 11.42 1.00
N ALA A 77 -7.74 12.49 1.02
CA ALA A 77 -8.23 13.86 1.07
C ALA A 77 -9.08 14.20 -0.15
N LEU A 78 -8.64 13.87 -1.37
CA LEU A 78 -9.42 14.10 -2.59
C LEU A 78 -10.74 13.30 -2.61
N CYS A 79 -10.72 12.04 -2.17
CA CYS A 79 -11.92 11.20 -2.06
C CYS A 79 -12.92 11.73 -1.03
N SER A 80 -12.46 12.50 -0.03
CA SER A 80 -13.32 13.04 1.03
C SER A 80 -14.06 14.33 0.64
N ILE A 81 -13.68 14.96 -0.46
CA ILE A 81 -14.28 16.23 -0.90
C ILE A 81 -15.47 15.92 -1.81
N PRO A 82 -16.66 16.53 -1.58
CA PRO A 82 -17.77 16.39 -2.52
C PRO A 82 -17.38 16.97 -3.88
N ASN A 83 -17.35 16.13 -4.91
CA ASN A 83 -16.98 16.52 -6.27
C ASN A 83 -18.23 16.76 -7.11
N LEU A 84 -18.40 17.98 -7.61
CA LEU A 84 -19.55 18.43 -8.39
C LEU A 84 -19.76 17.59 -9.66
N SER A 85 -18.66 17.14 -10.27
CA SER A 85 -18.69 16.26 -11.45
C SER A 85 -19.39 14.92 -11.19
N ASP A 86 -19.40 14.45 -9.94
CA ASP A 86 -20.04 13.19 -9.55
C ASP A 86 -21.57 13.36 -9.41
N PHE A 87 -22.02 14.57 -9.08
CA PHE A 87 -23.45 14.92 -8.97
C PHE A 87 -24.06 15.38 -10.30
N TYR A 88 -23.25 15.98 -11.18
CA TYR A 88 -23.68 16.52 -12.47
C TYR A 88 -22.81 15.99 -13.61
N PRO A 89 -23.07 14.76 -14.11
CA PRO A 89 -22.21 14.10 -15.09
C PRO A 89 -21.98 14.88 -16.40
N GLY A 90 -22.96 15.70 -16.82
CA GLY A 90 -22.84 16.55 -18.01
C GLY A 90 -21.77 17.65 -17.90
N LEU A 91 -21.31 17.95 -16.68
CA LEU A 91 -20.26 18.92 -16.38
C LEU A 91 -18.91 18.26 -16.03
N SER A 92 -18.83 16.93 -16.05
CA SER A 92 -17.64 16.18 -15.63
C SER A 92 -16.37 16.53 -16.42
N TRP A 93 -16.52 16.90 -17.70
CA TRP A 93 -15.41 17.31 -18.57
C TRP A 93 -14.64 18.53 -18.03
N PHE A 94 -15.32 19.44 -17.34
CA PHE A 94 -14.69 20.68 -16.87
C PHE A 94 -13.77 20.46 -15.67
N ASP A 95 -13.97 19.40 -14.89
CA ASP A 95 -13.21 19.12 -13.66
C ASP A 95 -13.08 20.40 -12.80
N PHE A 96 -14.21 21.03 -12.48
CA PHE A 96 -14.23 22.38 -11.86
C PHE A 96 -13.42 22.48 -10.56
N GLN A 97 -13.33 21.38 -9.80
CA GLN A 97 -12.56 21.30 -8.56
C GLN A 97 -11.13 20.76 -8.77
N GLY A 98 -10.79 20.37 -10.00
CA GLY A 98 -9.50 19.78 -10.36
C GLY A 98 -9.26 18.41 -9.72
N VAL A 99 -10.31 17.76 -9.18
CA VAL A 99 -10.22 16.51 -8.42
C VAL A 99 -9.75 15.40 -9.34
N THR A 100 -10.32 15.28 -10.53
CA THR A 100 -9.94 14.22 -11.48
C THR A 100 -8.49 14.39 -11.93
N LYS A 101 -8.07 15.62 -12.25
CA LYS A 101 -6.69 15.90 -12.66
C LYS A 101 -5.69 15.60 -11.55
N LYS A 102 -5.96 16.02 -10.31
CA LYS A 102 -5.09 15.74 -9.16
C LYS A 102 -5.02 14.25 -8.85
N MET A 103 -6.16 13.56 -8.89
CA MET A 103 -6.23 12.12 -8.67
C MET A 103 -5.40 11.35 -9.70
N LYS A 104 -5.43 11.76 -10.98
CA LYS A 104 -4.57 11.16 -12.04
C LYS A 104 -3.07 11.31 -11.75
N VAL A 105 -2.64 12.48 -11.24
CA VAL A 105 -1.24 12.70 -10.88
C VAL A 105 -0.82 11.80 -9.72
N LEU A 106 -1.67 11.70 -8.69
CA LEU A 106 -1.42 10.82 -7.54
C LEU A 106 -1.43 9.34 -7.94
N ALA A 107 -2.39 8.92 -8.77
CA ALA A 107 -2.48 7.55 -9.27
C ALA A 107 -1.24 7.15 -10.07
N LYS A 108 -0.66 8.08 -10.85
CA LYS A 108 0.59 7.84 -11.56
C LYS A 108 1.77 7.64 -10.60
N ARG A 109 1.90 8.45 -9.55
CA ARG A 109 2.93 8.28 -8.52
C ARG A 109 2.76 6.96 -7.76
N PHE A 110 1.51 6.62 -7.43
CA PHE A 110 1.18 5.34 -6.81
C PHE A 110 1.59 4.16 -7.69
N ASP A 111 1.27 4.20 -8.99
CA ASP A 111 1.65 3.18 -9.96
C ASP A 111 3.18 3.03 -10.10
N GLU A 112 3.92 4.14 -10.05
CA GLU A 112 5.40 4.18 -10.06
C GLU A 112 6.01 3.52 -8.80
N ILE A 113 5.41 3.75 -7.62
CA ILE A 113 5.81 3.07 -6.38
C ILE A 113 5.66 1.55 -6.53
N PHE A 114 4.50 1.08 -7.01
CA PHE A 114 4.26 -0.35 -7.19
C PHE A 114 5.13 -0.97 -8.27
N GLU A 115 5.39 -0.26 -9.37
CA GLU A 115 6.31 -0.73 -10.41
C GLU A 115 7.71 -0.96 -9.84
N SER A 116 8.23 0.00 -9.06
CA SER A 116 9.53 -0.11 -8.40
C SER A 116 9.61 -1.33 -7.47
N ILE A 117 8.59 -1.52 -6.62
CA ILE A 117 8.55 -2.65 -5.68
C ILE A 117 8.46 -4.00 -6.42
N ILE A 118 7.63 -4.08 -7.47
CA ILE A 118 7.47 -5.30 -8.28
C ILE A 118 8.79 -5.65 -8.96
N ASP A 119 9.47 -4.67 -9.57
CA ASP A 119 10.76 -4.89 -10.23
C ASP A 119 11.84 -5.36 -9.22
N GLN A 120 11.91 -4.73 -8.04
CA GLN A 120 12.80 -5.17 -6.96
C GLN A 120 12.53 -6.61 -6.55
N LYS A 121 11.25 -6.98 -6.40
CA LYS A 121 10.84 -8.33 -6.02
C LYS A 121 11.22 -9.36 -7.07
N GLN A 122 10.95 -9.08 -8.35
CA GLN A 122 11.33 -9.96 -9.45
C GLN A 122 12.85 -10.13 -9.55
N LYS A 123 13.64 -9.08 -9.28
CA LYS A 123 15.11 -9.16 -9.21
C LYS A 123 15.59 -10.05 -8.07
N LEU A 124 14.97 -9.95 -6.88
CA LEU A 124 15.30 -10.78 -5.73
C LEU A 124 15.00 -12.26 -5.98
N ASP A 125 13.87 -12.57 -6.61
CA ASP A 125 13.46 -13.93 -6.96
C ASP A 125 14.43 -14.55 -7.99
N ARG A 126 14.84 -13.78 -9.02
CA ARG A 126 15.81 -14.24 -10.04
C ARG A 126 17.20 -14.55 -9.48
N ASN A 127 17.64 -13.83 -8.44
CA ASN A 127 18.96 -13.99 -7.85
C ASN A 127 19.05 -15.17 -6.86
N GLY A 128 17.97 -15.93 -6.65
CA GLY A 128 17.94 -17.05 -5.69
C GLY A 128 18.08 -16.62 -4.21
N VAL A 129 18.10 -15.30 -3.95
CA VAL A 129 18.11 -14.69 -2.61
C VAL A 129 16.68 -14.52 -2.07
N GLY A 130 15.67 -14.83 -2.90
CA GLY A 130 14.25 -14.87 -2.57
C GLY A 130 13.90 -15.97 -1.57
N GLN A 131 14.48 -15.93 -0.38
CA GLN A 131 13.91 -16.59 0.79
C GLN A 131 12.46 -16.12 0.91
N GLU A 132 11.50 -17.06 1.06
CA GLU A 132 10.05 -16.82 1.14
C GLU A 132 9.68 -15.56 1.94
N SER A 133 9.65 -14.40 1.29
CA SER A 133 9.16 -13.19 1.93
C SER A 133 7.65 -13.35 2.04
N LYS A 134 7.17 -13.63 3.25
CA LYS A 134 5.74 -13.74 3.55
C LYS A 134 5.08 -12.36 3.48
N ASP A 135 5.05 -11.76 2.30
CA ASP A 135 4.34 -10.52 1.98
C ASP A 135 3.28 -10.80 0.91
N PHE A 136 2.23 -9.98 0.89
CA PHE A 136 1.09 -10.17 -0.01
C PHE A 136 1.50 -10.07 -1.48
N LEU A 137 2.49 -9.23 -1.79
CA LEU A 137 2.98 -9.12 -3.16
C LEU A 137 3.56 -10.44 -3.67
N GLN A 138 4.32 -11.17 -2.85
CA GLN A 138 4.80 -12.50 -3.24
C GLN A 138 3.65 -13.47 -3.50
N VAL A 139 2.59 -13.43 -2.68
CA VAL A 139 1.41 -14.30 -2.88
C VAL A 139 0.71 -13.95 -4.20
N LEU A 140 0.55 -12.67 -4.51
CA LEU A 140 -0.08 -12.20 -5.75
C LEU A 140 0.75 -12.56 -6.99
N LEU A 141 2.07 -12.42 -6.92
CA LEU A 141 2.96 -12.79 -8.02
C LEU A 141 2.97 -14.31 -8.26
N LYS A 142 2.98 -15.12 -7.19
CA LYS A 142 2.84 -16.59 -7.30
C LYS A 142 1.53 -16.99 -7.96
N LEU A 143 0.41 -16.37 -7.56
CA LEU A 143 -0.90 -16.62 -8.18
C LEU A 143 -0.95 -16.25 -9.66
N LYS A 144 -0.21 -15.22 -10.09
CA LYS A 144 -0.06 -14.88 -11.51
C LYS A 144 0.72 -15.95 -12.28
N ASP A 145 1.76 -16.54 -11.67
CA ASP A 145 2.63 -17.51 -12.33
C ASP A 145 2.09 -18.96 -12.25
N GLU A 146 1.07 -19.22 -11.41
CA GLU A 146 0.36 -20.50 -11.34
C GLU A 146 -0.54 -20.70 -12.58
N ALA A 147 -0.21 -21.73 -13.37
CA ALA A 147 -0.77 -22.00 -14.70
C ALA A 147 -2.22 -22.54 -14.74
N ASP A 148 -2.86 -22.79 -13.58
CA ASP A 148 -4.15 -23.51 -13.49
C ASP A 148 -5.35 -22.58 -13.16
N VAL A 149 -5.17 -21.26 -13.27
CA VAL A 149 -6.26 -20.30 -13.03
C VAL A 149 -6.99 -19.99 -14.34
N LYS A 150 -8.31 -20.20 -14.36
CA LYS A 150 -9.19 -19.89 -15.53
C LYS A 150 -9.13 -18.42 -16.00
N ILE A 151 -8.57 -17.54 -15.18
CA ILE A 151 -8.35 -16.11 -15.45
C ILE A 151 -6.91 -15.80 -15.01
N PRO A 152 -5.94 -15.72 -15.93
CA PRO A 152 -4.56 -15.41 -15.59
C PRO A 152 -4.46 -13.97 -15.08
N LEU A 153 -3.96 -13.80 -13.85
CA LEU A 153 -3.74 -12.49 -13.23
C LEU A 153 -2.60 -11.75 -13.93
N THR A 154 -2.88 -10.56 -14.44
CA THR A 154 -1.88 -9.66 -15.03
C THR A 154 -1.25 -8.74 -13.97
N ILE A 155 -0.08 -8.17 -14.27
CA ILE A 155 0.53 -7.16 -13.38
C ILE A 155 -0.39 -5.95 -13.20
N THR A 156 -1.12 -5.56 -14.25
CA THR A 156 -2.11 -4.48 -14.18
C THR A 156 -3.23 -4.79 -13.19
N GLU A 157 -3.75 -6.02 -13.19
CA GLU A 157 -4.78 -6.45 -12.23
C GLU A 157 -4.23 -6.55 -10.81
N ILE A 158 -2.99 -7.02 -10.64
CA ILE A 158 -2.31 -7.01 -9.33
C ILE A 158 -2.22 -5.59 -8.79
N LYS A 159 -1.77 -4.63 -9.59
CA LYS A 159 -1.70 -3.22 -9.18
C LYS A 159 -3.09 -2.63 -8.89
N ALA A 160 -4.08 -2.97 -9.70
CA ALA A 160 -5.46 -2.51 -9.50
C ALA A 160 -6.10 -3.05 -8.20
N LEU A 161 -5.69 -4.24 -7.74
CA LEU A 161 -6.12 -4.79 -6.43
C LEU A 161 -5.44 -4.13 -5.23
N LEU A 162 -4.31 -3.44 -5.45
CA LEU A 162 -3.50 -2.82 -4.41
C LEU A 162 -3.68 -1.28 -4.35
N MET A 163 -4.26 -0.68 -5.40
CA MET A 163 -4.81 0.68 -5.43
C MET A 163 -6.17 0.75 -4.73
#